data_AF-A0A822DN53-F1
#
_entry.id   AF-A0A822DN53-F1
#
_cell.length_a   1.000
_cell.length_b   1.000
_cell.length_c   1.000
_cell.angle_alpha   90.00
_cell.angle_beta   90.00
_cell.angle_gamma   90.00
#
_symmetry.space_group_name_H-M   'P 1'
#
loop_
_entity.id
_entity.type
_entity.pdbx_description
1 polymer ?
#
loop_
_entity_poly.entity_id
_entity_poly.type
_entity_poly.pdbx_seq_one_letter_code
_entity_poly.pdbx_strand_id
1 'polypeptide(L)' 'SKQVIKIQDLIKHYDSLLASGHEPETHTLTALEPVLYDFFSCSTYANN' A
#
# COMPACT_ATOMS: atom_id res chain seq x y z
N SER A 1 17.09 7.79 11.04
CA SER A 1 15.63 7.87 11.26
C SER A 1 14.92 7.07 10.17
N LYS A 2 14.08 6.10 10.52
CA LYS A 2 13.21 5.43 9.55
C LYS A 2 12.07 6.39 9.17
N GLN A 3 11.87 6.66 7.89
CA GLN A 3 10.67 7.40 7.47
C GLN A 3 9.45 6.49 7.63
N VAL A 4 8.41 7.01 8.27
CA VAL A 4 7.12 6.34 8.40
C VAL A 4 6.23 6.89 7.29
N ILE A 5 5.89 6.06 6.31
CA ILE A 5 4.93 6.40 5.25
C ILE A 5 3.56 5.90 5.71
N LYS A 6 2.54 6.77 5.68
CA LYS A 6 1.16 6.34 5.97
C LYS A 6 0.62 5.56 4.78
N ILE A 7 -0.08 4.47 5.04
CA ILE A 7 -0.74 3.66 4.00
C ILE A 7 -1.68 4.47 3.10
N GLN A 8 -2.32 5.51 3.64
CA GLN A 8 -3.17 6.41 2.86
C GLN A 8 -2.40 7.18 1.78
N ASP A 9 -1.15 7.59 2.06
CA ASP A 9 -0.30 8.28 1.09
C ASP A 9 0.19 7.32 0.01
N LEU A 10 0.42 6.06 0.37
CA LEU A 10 0.79 4.98 -0.54
C LEU A 10 -0.33 4.65 -1.53
N ILE A 11 -1.58 4.58 -1.05
CA ILE A 11 -2.78 4.36 -1.88
C ILE A 11 -2.96 5.53 -2.85
N LYS A 12 -2.87 6.78 -2.37
CA LYS A 12 -2.99 7.98 -3.23
C LYS A 12 -1.92 8.04 -4.32
N HIS A 13 -0.69 7.65 -3.98
CA HIS A 13 0.39 7.61 -4.95
C HIS A 13 0.08 6.62 -6.09
N TYR A 14 -0.47 5.45 -5.75
CA TYR A 14 -0.88 4.44 -6.71
C TYR A 14 -2.05 4.87 -7.59
N ASP A 15 -3.08 5.46 -6.98
CA ASP A 15 -4.24 5.97 -7.71
C ASP A 15 -3.82 7.02 -8.75
N SER A 16 -2.88 7.88 -8.40
CA SER A 16 -2.28 8.87 -9.30
C SER A 16 -1.47 8.25 -10.44
N LEU A 17 -0.72 7.17 -10.18
CA LEU A 17 0.03 6.44 -11.21
C LEU A 17 -0.92 5.77 -12.22
N LEU A 18 -1.97 5.10 -11.72
CA LEU A 18 -3.01 4.49 -12.55
C LEU A 18 -3.76 5.54 -13.38
N ALA A 19 -4.14 6.67 -12.77
CA ALA A 19 -4.80 7.78 -13.46
C ALA A 19 -3.92 8.41 -14.55
N SER A 20 -2.59 8.33 -14.40
CA SER A 20 -1.62 8.81 -15.40
C SER A 20 -1.39 7.81 -16.53
N GLY A 21 -2.12 6.68 -16.56
CA GLY A 21 -1.95 5.61 -17.55
C GLY A 21 -0.65 4.83 -17.38
N HIS A 22 0.01 4.97 -16.23
CA HIS A 22 1.21 4.22 -15.90
C HIS A 22 0.77 2.93 -15.21
N GLU A 23 0.84 1.81 -15.93
CA GLU A 23 0.61 0.50 -15.30
C GLU A 23 1.69 0.29 -14.22
N PRO A 24 1.30 0.08 -12.94
CA PRO A 24 2.28 -0.15 -11.91
C PRO A 24 3.04 -1.43 -12.24
N GLU A 25 4.36 -1.33 -12.31
CA GLU A 25 5.21 -2.48 -12.55
C GLU A 25 4.88 -3.59 -11.54
N THR A 26 4.84 -4.84 -12.01
CA THR A 26 4.48 -6.02 -11.21
C THR A 26 5.31 -6.13 -9.92
N HIS A 27 6.55 -5.63 -9.95
CA HIS A 27 7.43 -5.51 -8.78
C HIS A 27 6.84 -4.63 -7.68
N THR A 28 6.24 -3.50 -8.04
CA THR A 28 5.67 -2.53 -7.11
C THR A 28 4.40 -3.09 -6.44
N LEU A 29 3.59 -3.85 -7.18
CA LEU A 29 2.41 -4.54 -6.64
C LEU A 29 2.82 -5.66 -5.67
N THR A 30 3.83 -6.45 -6.04
CA THR A 30 4.36 -7.55 -5.22
C THR A 30 4.98 -7.04 -3.91
N ALA A 31 5.65 -5.88 -3.95
CA ALA A 31 6.23 -5.27 -2.76
C ALA A 31 5.16 -4.76 -1.76
N LEU A 32 3.94 -4.50 -2.23
CA LEU A 32 2.85 -3.97 -1.41
C LEU A 32 1.95 -5.03 -0.80
N GLU A 33 1.83 -6.20 -1.40
CA GLU A 33 1.09 -7.33 -0.85
C GLU A 33 1.36 -7.56 0.65
N PRO A 34 2.61 -7.70 1.13
CA PRO A 34 2.85 -7.94 2.55
C PRO A 34 2.45 -6.75 3.44
N VAL A 35 2.56 -5.51 2.95
CA VAL A 35 2.19 -4.30 3.69
C VAL A 35 0.67 -4.17 3.82
N LEU A 36 -0.05 -4.44 2.74
CA LEU A 36 -1.51 -4.45 2.72
C LEU A 36 -2.04 -5.62 3.56
N TYR A 37 -1.45 -6.80 3.43
CA TYR A 37 -1.80 -7.97 4.23
C TYR A 37 -1.61 -7.72 5.72
N ASP A 38 -0.47 -7.17 6.14
CA ASP A 38 -0.21 -6.82 7.54
C ASP A 38 -1.20 -5.78 8.06
N PHE A 39 -1.51 -4.75 7.27
CA PHE A 39 -2.48 -3.73 7.63
C PHE A 39 -3.90 -4.28 7.84
N PHE A 40 -4.41 -5.08 6.89
CA PHE A 40 -5.74 -5.68 7.02
C PHE A 40 -5.78 -6.77 8.09
N SER A 41 -4.70 -7.53 8.27
CA SER A 41 -4.57 -8.56 9.30
C SER A 41 -4.56 -7.95 10.72
N CYS A 42 -3.74 -6.92 10.95
CA CYS A 42 -3.70 -6.20 12.23
C CYS A 42 -5.03 -5.50 12.54
N SER A 43 -5.72 -4.97 11.52
CA SER A 43 -7.05 -4.36 11.70
C SER A 43 -8.11 -5.39 12.12
N THR A 44 -7.95 -6.65 11.71
CA THR A 44 -8.83 -7.76 12.11
C THR A 44 -8.58 -8.17 13.57
N TYR A 45 -7.32 -8.10 14.03
CA TYR A 45 -6.96 -8.43 15.42
C TYR A 45 -7.27 -7.31 16.43
N ALA A 46 -7.34 -6.06 15.98
CA ALA A 46 -7.63 -4.90 16.84
C ALA A 46 -9.13 -4.69 17.13
N ASN A 47 -10.02 -5.46 16.49
CA ASN A 47 -11.47 -5.28 16.56
C ASN A 47 -12.22 -6.47 17.21
N ASN A 48 -11.53 -7.30 17.99
CA ASN A 48 -12.06 -8.46 18.74
C ASN A 48 -11.55 -8.44 20.18
#